data_AF-A0A352PMN0-F1
#
_entry.id   AF-A0A352PMN0-F1
#
_cell.length_a   1.000
_cell.length_b   1.000
_cell.length_c   1.000
_cell.angle_alpha   90.00
_cell.angle_beta   90.00
_cell.angle_gamma   90.00
#
_symmetry.space_group_name_H-M   'P 1'
#
loop_
_entity.id
_entity.type
_entity.pdbx_description
1 polymer ?
#
loop_
_entity_poly.entity_id
_entity_poly.type
_entity_poly.pdbx_seq_one_letter_code
_entity_poly.pdbx_strand_id
1 'polypeptide(L)'
;MGKPCQICGKPGYMYYPLCKEHLEMKAEGKVVKCPDCGQWHLADLPCKCKKHIYNELPTEGFDKCIVCGASTTGYAFCHKCFKKYTEEEMLSMLNDDGVEVINNEEDDSDDEDIDEQYSASSTSSTNDTKVNNVVVIDLNSKSKCITCGKQTDGLLFCTSCYYKYKSKELLFRITNCTNVELLDEDYEGRYTCKDGHIVKSKSERDIDNYLFEHGISHAYERELPYGAGEKEVLHPDFYLPNYLGEGKHVYIEHWGYNENNIQYTKTKKFKMPIYK
;
A
#
# COMPACT_ATOMS: atom_id res chain seq x y z
N MET A 1 10.23 38.48 -40.90
CA MET A 1 10.34 38.37 -39.43
C MET A 1 10.13 36.90 -39.06
N GLY A 2 11.06 36.28 -38.34
CA GLY A 2 10.95 34.87 -37.96
C GLY A 2 9.73 34.62 -37.06
N LYS A 3 9.14 33.42 -37.14
CA LYS A 3 8.04 33.04 -36.24
C LYS A 3 8.53 33.15 -34.78
N PRO A 4 7.72 33.66 -33.84
CA PRO A 4 8.10 33.66 -32.44
C PRO A 4 8.30 32.23 -31.93
N CYS A 5 9.20 32.07 -30.97
CA CYS A 5 9.45 30.81 -30.30
C CYS A 5 8.19 30.31 -29.60
N GLN A 6 7.77 29.08 -29.90
CA GLN A 6 6.57 28.49 -29.31
C GLN A 6 6.70 28.17 -27.81
N ILE A 7 7.92 28.15 -27.27
CA ILE A 7 8.17 27.88 -25.84
C ILE A 7 8.18 29.16 -25.01
N CYS A 8 8.89 30.20 -25.46
CA CYS A 8 9.17 31.39 -24.65
C CYS A 8 8.79 32.73 -25.30
N GLY A 9 8.20 32.72 -26.50
CA GLY A 9 7.75 33.93 -27.20
C GLY A 9 8.86 34.82 -27.78
N LYS A 10 10.14 34.60 -27.42
CA LYS A 10 11.30 35.30 -28.01
C LYS A 10 11.34 35.11 -29.54
N PRO A 11 11.99 36.01 -30.32
CA PRO A 11 12.14 35.82 -31.75
C PRO A 11 12.74 34.45 -32.10
N GLY A 12 12.08 33.72 -33.01
CA GLY A 12 12.58 32.43 -33.48
C GLY A 12 13.84 32.57 -34.32
N TYR A 13 14.59 31.48 -34.42
CA TYR A 13 15.84 31.42 -35.15
C TYR A 13 15.59 30.97 -36.60
N MET A 14 15.93 31.85 -37.56
CA MET A 14 15.72 31.62 -39.00
C MET A 14 14.27 31.25 -39.36
N TYR A 15 14.06 30.03 -39.87
CA TYR A 15 12.75 29.49 -40.26
C TYR A 15 12.11 28.62 -39.18
N TYR A 16 12.81 28.36 -38.06
CA TYR A 16 12.30 27.52 -36.99
C TYR A 16 11.37 28.32 -36.05
N PRO A 17 10.26 27.71 -35.58
CA PRO A 17 9.39 28.29 -34.57
C PRO A 17 9.96 28.14 -33.14
N LEU A 18 11.29 28.20 -33.01
CA LEU A 18 12.06 28.07 -31.76
C LEU A 18 13.20 29.09 -31.76
N CYS A 19 13.53 29.67 -30.61
CA CYS A 19 14.75 30.48 -30.49
C CYS A 19 15.99 29.58 -30.50
N LYS A 20 17.20 30.18 -30.63
CA LYS A 20 18.46 29.44 -30.72
C LYS A 20 18.65 28.45 -29.55
N GLU A 21 18.37 28.89 -28.34
CA GLU A 21 18.44 28.09 -27.11
C GLU A 21 17.52 26.86 -27.15
N HIS A 22 16.22 27.03 -27.47
CA HIS A 22 15.29 25.90 -27.56
C HIS A 22 15.57 24.99 -28.76
N LEU A 23 16.26 25.49 -29.79
CA LEU A 23 16.71 24.68 -30.92
C LEU A 23 17.91 23.79 -30.54
N GLU A 24 18.81 24.27 -29.69
CA GLU A 24 19.88 23.48 -29.08
C GLU A 24 19.29 22.42 -28.12
N MET A 25 18.34 22.82 -27.27
CA MET A 25 17.61 21.88 -26.39
C MET A 25 16.84 20.81 -27.17
N LYS A 26 16.36 21.10 -28.38
CA LYS A 26 15.79 20.09 -29.28
C LYS A 26 16.84 19.06 -29.70
N ALA A 27 18.05 19.49 -30.07
CA ALA A 27 19.12 18.57 -30.45
C ALA A 27 19.54 17.65 -29.28
N GLU A 28 19.40 18.14 -28.05
CA GLU A 28 19.59 17.38 -26.81
C GLU A 28 18.40 16.50 -26.41
N GLY A 29 17.29 16.53 -27.15
CA GLY A 29 16.07 15.78 -26.84
C GLY A 29 15.19 16.36 -25.73
N LYS A 30 15.51 17.56 -25.21
CA LYS A 30 14.75 18.24 -24.15
C LYS A 30 13.56 19.05 -24.66
N VAL A 31 13.47 19.27 -25.97
CA VAL A 31 12.34 19.94 -26.64
C VAL A 31 11.82 19.02 -27.73
N VAL A 32 10.55 18.65 -27.63
CA VAL A 32 9.91 17.70 -28.55
C VAL A 32 8.72 18.37 -29.24
N LYS A 33 8.43 17.91 -30.46
CA LYS A 33 7.22 18.31 -31.17
C LYS A 33 6.15 17.28 -30.86
N CYS A 34 5.03 17.72 -30.31
CA CYS A 34 3.91 16.82 -30.06
C CYS A 34 3.41 16.24 -31.40
N PRO A 35 3.25 14.90 -31.51
CA PRO A 35 2.72 14.27 -32.72
C PRO A 35 1.24 14.61 -32.96
N ASP A 36 0.48 14.87 -31.90
CA ASP A 36 -0.98 15.06 -31.96
C ASP A 36 -1.36 16.49 -32.40
N CYS A 37 -0.76 17.52 -31.81
CA CYS A 37 -1.10 18.93 -32.11
C CYS A 37 -0.03 19.66 -32.94
N GLY A 38 1.14 19.05 -33.15
CA GLY A 38 2.23 19.65 -33.91
C GLY A 38 2.92 20.85 -33.24
N GLN A 39 2.62 21.16 -31.96
CA GLN A 39 3.28 22.23 -31.21
C GLN A 39 4.56 21.72 -30.52
N TRP A 40 5.57 22.59 -30.45
CA TRP A 40 6.79 22.33 -29.68
C TRP A 40 6.55 22.59 -28.20
N HIS A 41 7.00 21.68 -27.34
CA HIS A 41 6.98 21.82 -25.88
C HIS A 41 8.25 21.21 -25.26
N LEU A 42 8.50 21.52 -23.98
CA LEU A 42 9.57 20.87 -23.22
C LEU A 42 9.21 19.40 -22.97
N ALA A 43 10.18 18.50 -23.09
CA ALA A 43 9.98 17.05 -23.06
C ALA A 43 9.55 16.51 -21.68
N ASP A 44 9.91 17.24 -20.61
CA ASP A 44 9.53 16.98 -19.23
C ASP A 44 8.11 17.46 -18.88
N LEU A 45 7.51 18.30 -19.72
CA LEU A 45 6.15 18.81 -19.53
C LEU A 45 5.16 18.11 -20.46
N PRO A 46 3.97 17.72 -19.96
CA PRO A 46 2.92 17.19 -20.82
C PRO A 46 2.48 18.25 -21.85
N CYS A 47 2.19 17.83 -23.07
CA CYS A 47 1.67 18.73 -24.10
C CYS A 47 0.36 19.37 -23.62
N LYS A 48 0.25 20.70 -23.74
CA LYS A 48 -0.99 21.45 -23.45
C LYS A 48 -2.22 20.97 -24.25
N CYS A 49 -1.99 20.25 -25.33
CA CYS A 49 -3.01 19.66 -26.18
C CYS A 49 -3.61 18.36 -25.64
N LYS A 50 -2.94 17.69 -24.71
CA LYS A 50 -3.51 16.53 -24.05
C LYS A 50 -4.54 17.05 -23.05
N LYS A 51 -5.82 17.06 -23.45
CA LYS A 51 -6.91 17.20 -22.49
C LYS A 51 -6.74 16.08 -21.48
N HIS A 52 -6.62 16.45 -20.21
CA HIS A 52 -6.62 15.47 -19.14
C HIS A 52 -8.05 14.95 -19.03
N ILE A 53 -8.28 13.74 -19.55
CA ILE A 53 -9.56 13.06 -19.38
C ILE A 53 -9.51 12.44 -17.99
N TYR A 54 -10.33 12.97 -17.08
CA TYR A 54 -10.52 12.42 -15.76
C TYR A 54 -11.37 11.15 -15.90
N ASN A 55 -10.75 10.00 -15.69
CA ASN A 55 -11.48 8.73 -15.54
C ASN A 55 -11.89 8.48 -14.08
N GLU A 56 -11.30 9.24 -13.15
CA GLU A 56 -11.56 9.22 -11.70
C GLU A 56 -11.46 10.65 -11.16
N LEU A 57 -12.15 10.94 -10.07
CA LEU A 57 -12.20 12.29 -9.51
C LEU A 57 -10.83 12.72 -8.99
N PRO A 58 -10.31 13.88 -9.41
CA PRO A 58 -9.03 14.35 -8.95
C PRO A 58 -9.09 14.75 -7.47
N THR A 59 -8.10 14.28 -6.71
CA THR A 59 -7.98 14.54 -5.27
C THR A 59 -7.09 15.74 -4.94
N GLU A 60 -6.48 16.36 -5.95
CA GLU A 60 -5.58 17.51 -5.81
C GLU A 60 -5.61 18.40 -7.06
N GLY A 61 -5.10 19.64 -6.92
CA GLY A 61 -4.97 20.59 -8.04
C GLY A 61 -6.11 21.58 -8.21
N PHE A 62 -7.06 21.66 -7.28
CA PHE A 62 -8.20 22.59 -7.33
C PHE A 62 -8.32 23.44 -6.06
N ASP A 63 -8.35 24.76 -6.24
CA ASP A 63 -8.55 25.71 -5.13
C ASP A 63 -10.01 26.18 -5.01
N LYS A 64 -10.86 25.81 -5.99
CA LYS A 64 -12.28 26.14 -6.04
C LYS A 64 -13.09 25.00 -6.61
N CYS A 65 -14.31 24.84 -6.10
CA CYS A 65 -15.29 23.92 -6.62
C CYS A 65 -15.74 24.32 -8.03
N ILE A 66 -15.76 23.36 -8.96
CA ILE A 66 -16.17 23.58 -10.35
C ILE A 66 -17.65 23.96 -10.47
N VAL A 67 -18.50 23.47 -9.56
CA VAL A 67 -19.96 23.69 -9.64
C VAL A 67 -20.40 25.00 -8.97
N CYS A 68 -19.93 25.28 -7.76
CA CYS A 68 -20.42 26.42 -6.97
C CYS A 68 -19.37 27.52 -6.71
N GLY A 69 -18.11 27.31 -7.11
CA GLY A 69 -17.03 28.28 -6.91
C GLY A 69 -16.54 28.45 -5.47
N ALA A 70 -17.10 27.71 -4.50
CA ALA A 70 -16.64 27.72 -3.12
C ALA A 70 -15.18 27.25 -3.04
N SER A 71 -14.38 27.83 -2.15
CA SER A 71 -12.98 27.44 -1.95
C SER A 71 -12.87 25.98 -1.53
N THR A 72 -11.90 25.29 -2.11
CA THR A 72 -11.57 23.88 -1.79
C THR A 72 -10.09 23.75 -1.47
N THR A 73 -9.72 22.70 -0.76
CA THR A 73 -8.33 22.41 -0.35
C THR A 73 -7.71 21.35 -1.26
N GLY A 74 -7.74 21.56 -2.56
CA GLY A 74 -7.22 20.62 -3.56
C GLY A 74 -8.28 19.86 -4.36
N TYR A 75 -9.55 19.87 -3.93
CA TYR A 75 -10.61 19.05 -4.54
C TYR A 75 -11.44 19.80 -5.59
N ALA A 76 -11.81 19.13 -6.68
CA ALA A 76 -12.64 19.70 -7.74
C ALA A 76 -14.07 20.05 -7.30
N PHE A 77 -14.57 19.43 -6.22
CA PHE A 77 -15.93 19.65 -5.70
C PHE A 77 -15.90 19.91 -4.19
N CYS A 78 -16.72 20.86 -3.71
CA CYS A 78 -16.89 21.06 -2.28
C CYS A 78 -17.76 19.95 -1.68
N HIS A 79 -17.72 19.76 -0.37
CA HIS A 79 -18.50 18.72 0.32
C HIS A 79 -20.01 18.78 0.03
N LYS A 80 -20.58 19.98 -0.15
CA LYS A 80 -22.01 20.13 -0.51
C LYS A 80 -22.29 19.62 -1.92
N CYS A 81 -21.47 20.00 -2.90
CA CYS A 81 -21.63 19.55 -4.29
C CYS A 81 -21.31 18.05 -4.45
N PHE A 82 -20.30 17.55 -3.74
CA PHE A 82 -19.93 16.13 -3.76
C PHE A 82 -21.07 15.22 -3.26
N LYS A 83 -21.88 15.70 -2.31
CA LYS A 83 -23.09 14.98 -1.85
C LYS A 83 -24.28 15.10 -2.79
N LYS A 84 -24.30 16.13 -3.65
CA LYS A 84 -25.43 16.45 -4.53
C LYS A 84 -25.38 15.68 -5.85
N TYR A 85 -24.18 15.44 -6.38
CA TYR A 85 -23.98 14.80 -7.69
C TYR A 85 -23.35 13.41 -7.54
N THR A 86 -23.62 12.55 -8.50
CA THR A 86 -22.96 11.24 -8.62
C THR A 86 -21.56 11.38 -9.21
N GLU A 87 -20.73 10.35 -9.06
CA GLU A 87 -19.37 10.33 -9.61
C GLU A 87 -19.35 10.46 -11.14
N GLU A 88 -20.28 9.80 -11.83
CA GLU A 88 -20.42 9.89 -13.29
C GLU A 88 -20.77 11.31 -13.74
N GLU A 89 -21.69 11.99 -13.05
CA GLU A 89 -22.05 13.39 -13.32
C GLU A 89 -20.87 14.34 -13.04
N MET A 90 -20.16 14.13 -11.93
CA MET A 90 -18.97 14.93 -11.58
C MET A 90 -17.83 14.72 -12.58
N LEU A 91 -17.62 13.51 -13.08
CA LEU A 91 -16.65 13.22 -14.14
C LEU A 91 -17.09 13.83 -15.47
N SER A 92 -18.38 13.82 -15.79
CA SER A 92 -18.92 14.55 -16.94
C SER A 92 -18.62 16.05 -16.83
N MET A 93 -18.90 16.66 -15.68
CA MET A 93 -18.62 18.09 -15.43
C MET A 93 -17.14 18.46 -15.50
N LEU A 94 -16.25 17.53 -15.16
CA LEU A 94 -14.80 17.69 -15.27
C LEU A 94 -14.28 17.59 -16.70
N ASN A 95 -14.96 16.81 -17.54
CA ASN A 95 -14.50 16.47 -18.88
C ASN A 95 -15.20 17.27 -20.00
N ASP A 96 -16.30 17.97 -19.70
CA ASP A 96 -17.08 18.72 -20.70
C ASP A 96 -16.64 20.17 -20.94
N ASP A 97 -16.66 20.55 -22.23
CA ASP A 97 -16.54 21.91 -22.75
C ASP A 97 -17.96 22.51 -22.98
N GLY A 98 -18.65 23.03 -21.97
CA GLY A 98 -19.82 23.92 -22.16
C GLY A 98 -21.13 23.58 -21.42
N VAL A 99 -21.70 24.60 -20.79
CA VAL A 99 -22.84 24.66 -19.83
C VAL A 99 -24.22 24.34 -20.43
N GLU A 100 -25.11 23.70 -19.66
CA GLU A 100 -26.50 24.18 -19.43
C GLU A 100 -26.94 23.93 -17.97
N VAL A 101 -27.37 25.03 -17.32
CA VAL A 101 -27.95 25.08 -15.98
C VAL A 101 -29.38 24.59 -16.05
N ILE A 102 -29.74 23.60 -15.23
CA ILE A 102 -31.15 23.35 -14.90
C ILE A 102 -31.36 23.75 -13.44
N ASN A 103 -32.04 24.88 -13.28
CA ASN A 103 -32.68 25.31 -12.05
C ASN A 103 -33.79 24.32 -11.72
N ASN A 104 -33.88 23.88 -10.46
CA ASN A 104 -35.15 23.59 -9.81
C ASN A 104 -35.03 24.07 -8.36
N GLU A 105 -35.69 25.18 -8.11
CA GLU A 105 -36.12 25.62 -6.78
C GLU A 105 -37.37 24.84 -6.37
N GLU A 106 -37.49 24.61 -5.07
CA GLU A 106 -38.67 24.47 -4.19
C GLU A 106 -38.22 23.59 -3.00
N ASP A 107 -37.87 24.18 -1.85
CA ASP A 107 -38.76 24.55 -0.71
C ASP A 107 -39.42 23.31 -0.08
N ASP A 108 -39.54 23.12 1.22
CA ASP A 108 -39.20 23.89 2.42
C ASP A 108 -39.38 22.93 3.62
N SER A 109 -39.02 23.42 4.81
CA SER A 109 -39.56 23.07 6.14
C SER A 109 -38.56 22.51 7.16
N ASP A 110 -38.52 23.29 8.23
CA ASP A 110 -37.69 23.31 9.43
C ASP A 110 -37.81 22.13 10.41
N ASP A 111 -37.03 22.28 11.48
CA ASP A 111 -37.09 21.66 12.83
C ASP A 111 -36.44 20.28 13.00
N GLU A 112 -35.65 19.98 14.04
CA GLU A 112 -35.22 20.71 15.24
C GLU A 112 -33.99 19.98 15.82
N ASP A 113 -33.17 20.70 16.57
CA ASP A 113 -32.09 20.15 17.41
C ASP A 113 -32.64 19.24 18.51
N ILE A 114 -32.07 18.03 18.70
CA ILE A 114 -31.97 17.40 20.03
C ILE A 114 -30.62 16.66 20.16
N ASP A 115 -29.80 17.18 21.06
CA ASP A 115 -28.71 16.50 21.75
C ASP A 115 -29.31 15.69 22.92
N GLU A 116 -28.99 14.40 23.06
CA GLU A 116 -28.74 13.82 24.40
C GLU A 116 -28.18 12.40 24.38
N GLN A 117 -27.26 12.22 25.33
CA GLN A 117 -26.56 11.02 25.76
C GLN A 117 -27.53 9.98 26.37
N TYR A 118 -27.29 8.69 26.16
CA TYR A 118 -26.70 7.81 27.19
C TYR A 118 -26.69 6.35 26.75
N SER A 119 -25.70 5.66 27.30
CA SER A 119 -25.30 4.29 27.12
C SER A 119 -26.07 3.29 28.00
N ALA A 120 -25.94 2.02 27.57
CA ALA A 120 -25.80 0.80 28.38
C ALA A 120 -27.05 -0.08 28.64
N SER A 121 -27.05 -1.22 27.93
CA SER A 121 -27.02 -2.61 28.44
C SER A 121 -28.01 -3.51 27.68
N SER A 122 -27.55 -4.36 26.76
CA SER A 122 -26.93 -5.69 26.99
C SER A 122 -27.93 -6.77 27.38
N THR A 123 -28.21 -7.71 26.47
CA THR A 123 -27.98 -9.17 26.63
C THR A 123 -28.30 -9.86 25.29
N SER A 124 -27.28 -10.30 24.53
CA SER A 124 -26.64 -11.64 24.57
C SER A 124 -27.58 -12.73 24.07
N SER A 125 -27.35 -13.33 22.90
CA SER A 125 -26.46 -14.50 22.67
C SER A 125 -26.83 -15.01 21.25
N THR A 126 -26.04 -15.61 20.38
CA THR A 126 -24.75 -16.32 20.40
C THR A 126 -24.46 -16.66 18.93
N ASN A 127 -23.22 -16.50 18.47
CA ASN A 127 -22.45 -17.60 17.87
C ASN A 127 -21.10 -17.10 17.35
N ASP A 128 -20.06 -17.66 17.97
CA ASP A 128 -18.73 -17.85 17.42
C ASP A 128 -18.77 -18.18 15.92
N THR A 129 -17.99 -17.44 15.13
CA THR A 129 -17.17 -18.05 14.08
C THR A 129 -15.97 -17.14 13.82
N LYS A 130 -14.75 -17.67 14.04
CA LYS A 130 -13.47 -17.10 13.61
C LYS A 130 -13.60 -16.43 12.24
N VAL A 131 -13.57 -15.10 12.20
CA VAL A 131 -13.68 -14.37 10.94
C VAL A 131 -12.33 -14.50 10.23
N ASN A 132 -12.33 -15.25 9.13
CA ASN A 132 -11.18 -15.38 8.24
C ASN A 132 -10.54 -14.01 7.96
N ASN A 133 -9.23 -13.87 8.22
CA ASN A 133 -8.42 -12.65 8.05
C ASN A 133 -8.28 -12.14 6.59
N VAL A 134 -9.17 -12.58 5.70
CA VAL A 134 -9.09 -12.32 4.26
C VAL A 134 -10.07 -11.19 3.91
N VAL A 135 -9.52 -10.04 3.55
CA VAL A 135 -10.24 -8.89 3.00
C VAL A 135 -10.33 -9.03 1.49
N VAL A 136 -11.53 -8.89 0.93
CA VAL A 136 -11.73 -8.91 -0.53
C VAL A 136 -11.72 -7.48 -1.08
N ILE A 137 -10.74 -7.19 -1.93
CA ILE A 137 -10.57 -5.92 -2.65
C ILE A 137 -10.80 -6.18 -4.14
N ASP A 138 -11.90 -5.67 -4.66
CA ASP A 138 -12.33 -5.74 -6.05
C ASP A 138 -12.84 -4.36 -6.52
N LEU A 139 -13.29 -4.27 -7.78
CA LEU A 139 -13.80 -3.03 -8.37
C LEU A 139 -14.98 -2.42 -7.59
N ASN A 140 -15.75 -3.23 -6.86
CA ASN A 140 -16.89 -2.83 -6.04
C ASN A 140 -16.48 -2.56 -4.57
N SER A 141 -15.23 -2.82 -4.20
CA SER A 141 -14.72 -2.68 -2.82
C SER A 141 -13.37 -1.96 -2.71
N LYS A 142 -13.00 -1.14 -3.72
CA LYS A 142 -11.74 -0.37 -3.79
C LYS A 142 -11.46 0.48 -2.55
N SER A 143 -12.51 0.94 -1.87
CA SER A 143 -12.45 1.85 -0.73
C SER A 143 -12.54 1.11 0.61
N LYS A 144 -11.78 0.02 0.76
CA LYS A 144 -11.73 -0.77 2.01
C LYS A 144 -10.32 -0.85 2.57
N CYS A 145 -10.23 -0.80 3.89
CA CYS A 145 -9.00 -0.99 4.62
C CYS A 145 -8.47 -2.41 4.42
N ILE A 146 -7.23 -2.52 3.96
CA ILE A 146 -6.61 -3.79 3.56
C ILE A 146 -6.41 -4.78 4.72
N THR A 147 -6.49 -4.33 5.97
CA THR A 147 -6.30 -5.17 7.17
C THR A 147 -7.59 -5.57 7.87
N CYS A 148 -8.67 -4.78 7.74
CA CYS A 148 -9.90 -5.02 8.50
C CYS A 148 -11.19 -4.88 7.70
N GLY A 149 -11.11 -4.51 6.41
CA GLY A 149 -12.26 -4.38 5.53
C GLY A 149 -13.17 -3.17 5.79
N LYS A 150 -12.89 -2.34 6.80
CA LYS A 150 -13.65 -1.10 7.05
C LYS A 150 -13.56 -0.17 5.84
N GLN A 151 -14.65 0.54 5.54
CA GLN A 151 -14.65 1.56 4.50
C GLN A 151 -13.60 2.64 4.78
N THR A 152 -12.91 3.08 3.73
CA THR A 152 -11.92 4.16 3.75
C THR A 152 -12.22 5.13 2.62
N ASP A 153 -11.73 6.35 2.72
CA ASP A 153 -11.86 7.35 1.65
C ASP A 153 -10.76 7.15 0.60
N GLY A 154 -10.66 5.93 0.04
CA GLY A 154 -9.62 5.54 -0.91
C GLY A 154 -8.24 5.25 -0.30
N LEU A 155 -8.10 5.34 1.03
CA LEU A 155 -6.85 5.05 1.74
C LEU A 155 -6.67 3.55 1.99
N LEU A 156 -5.41 3.09 1.97
CA LEU A 156 -5.05 1.69 2.25
C LEU A 156 -5.48 1.22 3.66
N PHE A 157 -5.49 2.14 4.64
CA PHE A 157 -5.85 1.84 6.03
C PHE A 157 -6.94 2.78 6.53
N CYS A 158 -7.85 2.27 7.35
CA CYS A 158 -8.69 3.14 8.18
C CYS A 158 -7.84 3.80 9.28
N THR A 159 -8.32 4.91 9.84
CA THR A 159 -7.61 5.69 10.87
C THR A 159 -7.07 4.81 12.01
N SER A 160 -7.89 3.88 12.53
CA SER A 160 -7.47 2.99 13.61
C SER A 160 -6.35 2.02 13.20
N CYS A 161 -6.40 1.47 11.97
CA CYS A 161 -5.37 0.55 11.50
C CYS A 161 -4.09 1.30 11.14
N TYR A 162 -4.19 2.51 10.59
CA TYR A 162 -3.04 3.38 10.36
C TYR A 162 -2.28 3.61 11.67
N TYR A 163 -2.94 4.11 12.72
CA TYR A 163 -2.25 4.35 14.00
C TYR A 163 -1.71 3.08 14.65
N LYS A 164 -2.39 1.94 14.46
CA LYS A 164 -1.93 0.63 14.95
C LYS A 164 -0.66 0.15 14.25
N TYR A 165 -0.51 0.41 12.95
CA TYR A 165 0.54 -0.17 12.11
C TYR A 165 1.53 0.84 11.50
N LYS A 166 1.40 2.14 11.75
CA LYS A 166 2.23 3.24 11.17
C LYS A 166 3.75 3.12 11.36
N SER A 167 4.19 2.25 12.26
CA SER A 167 5.62 2.03 12.56
C SER A 167 5.97 0.55 12.56
N LYS A 168 5.20 -0.27 11.82
CA LYS A 168 5.38 -1.71 11.69
C LYS A 168 5.59 -2.07 10.23
N GLU A 169 6.44 -3.07 9.99
CA GLU A 169 6.49 -3.76 8.71
C GLU A 169 5.33 -4.78 8.67
N LEU A 170 4.58 -4.79 7.58
CA LEU A 170 3.42 -5.68 7.42
C LEU A 170 3.65 -6.58 6.21
N LEU A 171 3.40 -7.87 6.39
CA LEU A 171 3.37 -8.83 5.30
C LEU A 171 1.92 -9.05 4.88
N PHE A 172 1.66 -9.04 3.59
CA PHE A 172 0.34 -9.34 3.05
C PHE A 172 0.45 -10.48 2.04
N ARG A 173 -0.47 -11.44 2.14
CA ARG A 173 -0.64 -12.48 1.12
C ARG A 173 -1.80 -12.09 0.23
N ILE A 174 -1.53 -12.02 -1.07
CA ILE A 174 -2.55 -11.76 -2.10
C ILE A 174 -2.81 -13.04 -2.88
N THR A 175 -4.05 -13.50 -2.92
CA THR A 175 -4.49 -14.65 -3.72
C THR A 175 -5.68 -14.28 -4.60
N ASN A 176 -5.87 -14.99 -5.71
CA ASN A 176 -6.97 -14.76 -6.66
C ASN A 176 -7.09 -13.30 -7.15
N CYS A 177 -5.99 -12.52 -7.09
CA CYS A 177 -5.94 -11.09 -7.41
C CYS A 177 -6.87 -10.16 -6.59
N THR A 178 -7.65 -10.69 -5.65
CA THR A 178 -8.65 -9.92 -4.87
C THR A 178 -8.58 -10.17 -3.37
N ASN A 179 -8.03 -11.31 -2.94
CA ASN A 179 -8.03 -11.72 -1.55
C ASN A 179 -6.75 -11.24 -0.89
N VAL A 180 -6.87 -10.33 0.07
CA VAL A 180 -5.75 -9.74 0.82
C VAL A 180 -5.82 -10.21 2.27
N GLU A 181 -4.76 -10.82 2.74
CA GLU A 181 -4.65 -11.32 4.10
C GLU A 181 -3.46 -10.67 4.79
N LEU A 182 -3.69 -10.02 5.93
CA LEU A 182 -2.61 -9.56 6.79
C LEU A 182 -1.97 -10.78 7.44
N LEU A 183 -0.69 -10.95 7.17
CA LEU A 183 0.14 -11.97 7.74
C LEU A 183 0.77 -11.40 9.02
N ASP A 184 0.70 -12.14 10.12
CA ASP A 184 1.28 -11.69 11.39
C ASP A 184 2.81 -11.51 11.29
N GLU A 185 3.43 -10.80 12.25
CA GLU A 185 4.89 -10.64 12.31
C GLU A 185 5.60 -12.01 12.41
N ASP A 186 4.91 -12.99 12.98
CA ASP A 186 5.26 -14.41 13.04
C ASP A 186 4.61 -15.20 11.88
N TYR A 187 4.39 -14.59 10.71
CA TYR A 187 3.88 -15.34 9.57
C TYR A 187 4.95 -16.27 9.02
N GLU A 188 4.91 -17.43 9.63
CA GLU A 188 5.60 -18.63 9.28
C GLU A 188 4.86 -19.24 8.08
N GLY A 189 5.34 -18.94 6.87
CA GLY A 189 4.86 -19.63 5.68
C GLY A 189 5.10 -21.13 5.82
N ARG A 190 4.19 -21.97 5.34
CA ARG A 190 4.43 -23.42 5.30
C ARG A 190 5.23 -23.79 4.07
N TYR A 191 6.46 -24.24 4.27
CA TYR A 191 7.35 -24.70 3.20
C TYR A 191 7.67 -26.17 3.41
N THR A 192 7.39 -26.99 2.40
CA THR A 192 7.78 -28.41 2.41
C THR A 192 9.21 -28.57 1.91
N CYS A 193 10.03 -29.26 2.70
CA CYS A 193 11.42 -29.59 2.39
C CYS A 193 11.52 -30.91 1.61
N LYS A 194 12.72 -31.21 1.09
CA LYS A 194 12.98 -32.38 0.25
C LYS A 194 12.86 -33.71 0.99
N ASP A 195 13.08 -33.71 2.30
CA ASP A 195 12.92 -34.87 3.17
C ASP A 195 11.52 -35.02 3.76
N GLY A 196 10.64 -34.03 3.50
CA GLY A 196 9.27 -33.99 3.97
C GLY A 196 9.04 -33.12 5.21
N HIS A 197 10.05 -32.48 5.80
CA HIS A 197 9.83 -31.50 6.85
C HIS A 197 8.95 -30.34 6.38
N ILE A 198 8.22 -29.73 7.30
CA ILE A 198 7.43 -28.52 7.06
C ILE A 198 7.99 -27.44 7.97
N VAL A 199 8.57 -26.42 7.35
CA VAL A 199 9.24 -25.30 8.05
C VAL A 199 8.54 -23.98 7.78
N LYS A 200 8.96 -22.96 8.51
CA LYS A 200 8.25 -21.70 8.71
C LYS A 200 8.77 -20.57 7.84
N SER A 201 9.98 -20.68 7.31
CA SER A 201 10.56 -19.68 6.40
C SER A 201 11.25 -20.30 5.19
N LYS A 202 11.42 -19.50 4.11
CA LYS A 202 12.21 -19.93 2.94
C LYS A 202 13.67 -20.21 3.33
N SER A 203 14.21 -19.42 4.25
CA SER A 203 15.58 -19.60 4.75
C SER A 203 15.72 -20.92 5.51
N GLU A 204 14.79 -21.25 6.41
CA GLU A 204 14.78 -22.56 7.07
C GLU A 204 14.65 -23.70 6.07
N ARG A 205 13.79 -23.57 5.06
CA ARG A 205 13.65 -24.60 4.01
C ARG A 205 14.98 -24.83 3.29
N ASP A 206 15.70 -23.76 2.99
CA ASP A 206 16.97 -23.84 2.29
C ASP A 206 18.07 -24.45 3.19
N ILE A 207 18.04 -24.17 4.50
CA ILE A 207 18.93 -24.80 5.50
C ILE A 207 18.61 -26.30 5.62
N ASP A 208 17.35 -26.66 5.81
CA ASP A 208 16.88 -28.04 5.93
C ASP A 208 17.26 -28.87 4.70
N ASN A 209 16.96 -28.36 3.50
CA ASN A 209 17.35 -29.01 2.25
C ASN A 209 18.86 -29.21 2.15
N TYR A 210 19.65 -28.22 2.58
CA TYR A 210 21.11 -28.37 2.63
C TYR A 210 21.53 -29.49 3.57
N LEU A 211 20.98 -29.54 4.79
CA LEU A 211 21.28 -30.60 5.76
C LEU A 211 20.92 -31.97 5.21
N PHE A 212 19.74 -32.11 4.62
CA PHE A 212 19.28 -33.35 4.00
C PHE A 212 20.18 -33.79 2.83
N GLU A 213 20.46 -32.90 1.88
CA GLU A 213 21.27 -33.21 0.69
C GLU A 213 22.70 -33.63 1.02
N HIS A 214 23.24 -33.17 2.16
CA HIS A 214 24.58 -33.53 2.63
C HIS A 214 24.57 -34.73 3.58
N GLY A 215 23.43 -35.40 3.77
CA GLY A 215 23.30 -36.55 4.66
C GLY A 215 23.51 -36.21 6.15
N ILE A 216 23.31 -34.95 6.52
CA ILE A 216 23.42 -34.49 7.90
C ILE A 216 22.08 -34.80 8.59
N SER A 217 22.12 -35.74 9.53
CA SER A 217 20.95 -36.05 10.36
C SER A 217 20.55 -34.79 11.14
N HIS A 218 19.27 -34.42 11.06
CA HIS A 218 18.73 -33.24 11.71
C HIS A 218 17.26 -33.42 12.07
N ALA A 219 16.77 -32.59 12.99
CA ALA A 219 15.37 -32.48 13.37
C ALA A 219 14.99 -31.01 13.49
N TYR A 220 13.76 -30.68 13.08
CA TYR A 220 13.22 -29.33 13.12
C TYR A 220 12.57 -29.01 14.48
N GLU A 221 12.79 -27.80 15.01
CA GLU A 221 12.21 -27.26 16.26
C GLU A 221 12.32 -28.15 17.52
N ARG A 222 13.36 -28.99 17.58
CA ARG A 222 13.57 -29.86 18.73
C ARG A 222 13.99 -29.07 19.97
N GLU A 223 13.28 -29.32 21.06
CA GLU A 223 13.47 -28.66 22.36
C GLU A 223 14.91 -28.72 22.88
N LEU A 224 15.38 -27.56 23.33
CA LEU A 224 16.60 -27.37 24.11
C LEU A 224 16.19 -26.96 25.54
N PRO A 225 16.33 -27.87 26.54
CA PRO A 225 16.10 -27.53 27.93
C PRO A 225 17.14 -26.50 28.40
N TYR A 226 16.71 -25.28 28.71
CA TYR A 226 17.59 -24.21 29.20
C TYR A 226 17.13 -23.73 30.58
N GLY A 227 18.05 -23.67 31.53
CA GLY A 227 17.75 -23.27 32.92
C GLY A 227 17.05 -24.37 33.73
N ALA A 228 17.42 -24.50 35.00
CA ALA A 228 16.97 -25.58 35.89
C ALA A 228 15.50 -25.44 36.40
N GLY A 229 14.62 -24.79 35.64
CA GLY A 229 13.20 -24.62 35.97
C GLY A 229 12.34 -24.90 34.73
N GLU A 230 11.27 -25.69 34.91
CA GLU A 230 10.40 -26.27 33.86
C GLU A 230 9.71 -25.26 32.92
N LYS A 231 10.04 -23.96 32.97
CA LYS A 231 9.30 -22.89 32.26
C LYS A 231 10.09 -22.19 31.15
N GLU A 232 11.35 -22.53 30.93
CA GLU A 232 12.18 -21.85 29.91
C GLU A 232 12.75 -22.86 28.89
N VAL A 233 11.86 -23.56 28.18
CA VAL A 233 12.25 -24.42 27.05
C VAL A 233 12.50 -23.55 25.82
N LEU A 234 13.67 -23.73 25.19
CA LEU A 234 14.00 -23.09 23.92
C LEU A 234 13.66 -24.04 22.77
N HIS A 235 13.24 -23.47 21.65
CA HIS A 235 13.04 -24.17 20.39
C HIS A 235 13.98 -23.58 19.33
N PRO A 236 15.23 -24.09 19.23
CA PRO A 236 16.10 -23.80 18.12
C PRO A 236 15.51 -24.32 16.81
N ASP A 237 15.78 -23.66 15.68
CA ASP A 237 15.23 -24.06 14.37
C ASP A 237 15.65 -25.49 13.98
N PHE A 238 16.91 -25.85 14.22
CA PHE A 238 17.41 -27.20 13.91
C PHE A 238 18.23 -27.81 15.04
N TYR A 239 18.11 -29.13 15.19
CA TYR A 239 18.92 -29.96 16.06
C TYR A 239 19.64 -31.02 15.23
N LEU A 240 20.96 -31.10 15.36
CA LEU A 240 21.82 -32.04 14.67
C LEU A 240 22.41 -33.03 15.69
N PRO A 241 21.87 -34.25 15.81
CA PRO A 241 22.36 -35.24 16.76
C PRO A 241 23.76 -35.74 16.39
N ASN A 242 24.66 -35.82 17.38
CA ASN A 242 26.01 -36.39 17.26
C ASN A 242 26.88 -35.75 16.15
N TYR A 243 26.57 -34.52 15.73
CA TYR A 243 27.25 -33.85 14.64
C TYR A 243 28.75 -33.64 14.91
N LEU A 244 29.13 -33.39 16.16
CA LEU A 244 30.53 -33.22 16.59
C LEU A 244 31.13 -34.51 17.20
N GLY A 245 30.48 -35.66 16.99
CA GLY A 245 30.84 -36.95 17.56
C GLY A 245 29.82 -37.45 18.59
N GLU A 246 30.09 -38.63 19.16
CA GLU A 246 29.19 -39.31 20.09
C GLU A 246 28.84 -38.43 21.32
N GLY A 247 27.55 -38.21 21.54
CA GLY A 247 27.03 -37.38 22.64
C GLY A 247 27.21 -35.87 22.44
N LYS A 248 27.72 -35.42 21.29
CA LYS A 248 27.99 -34.01 21.01
C LYS A 248 27.04 -33.47 19.94
N HIS A 249 25.91 -32.96 20.40
CA HIS A 249 24.85 -32.41 19.57
C HIS A 249 25.13 -30.94 19.19
N VAL A 250 24.53 -30.49 18.09
CA VAL A 250 24.54 -29.08 17.67
C VAL A 250 23.10 -28.59 17.55
N TYR A 251 22.86 -27.36 17.97
CA TYR A 251 21.60 -26.66 17.77
C TYR A 251 21.87 -25.43 16.91
N ILE A 252 20.99 -25.17 15.94
CA ILE A 252 21.09 -24.05 15.00
C ILE A 252 19.86 -23.18 15.18
N GLU A 253 20.10 -21.88 15.28
CA GLU A 253 19.05 -20.85 15.19
C GLU A 253 19.46 -19.85 14.11
N HIS A 254 18.56 -19.64 13.15
CA HIS A 254 18.69 -18.75 12.03
C HIS A 254 18.09 -17.38 12.34
N TRP A 255 18.96 -16.38 12.41
CA TRP A 255 18.57 -14.99 12.66
C TRP A 255 18.26 -14.28 11.34
N GLY A 256 17.00 -13.91 11.11
CA GLY A 256 16.60 -13.05 9.99
C GLY A 256 17.22 -11.64 10.04
N TYR A 257 17.26 -10.97 8.88
CA TYR A 257 17.73 -9.60 8.73
C TYR A 257 16.59 -8.60 8.91
N ASN A 258 16.19 -8.32 10.15
CA ASN A 258 15.35 -7.14 10.40
C ASN A 258 15.59 -6.55 11.79
N GLU A 259 16.61 -5.70 11.90
CA GLU A 259 17.00 -5.02 13.14
C GLU A 259 16.02 -3.89 13.55
N ASN A 260 15.06 -3.57 12.69
CA ASN A 260 14.04 -2.55 12.94
C ASN A 260 12.92 -3.04 13.87
N ASN A 261 12.85 -4.34 14.16
CA ASN A 261 11.85 -4.89 15.08
C ASN A 261 12.38 -4.89 16.53
N ILE A 262 11.75 -4.07 17.39
CA ILE A 262 12.12 -3.90 18.81
C ILE A 262 11.96 -5.22 19.60
N GLN A 263 10.98 -6.06 19.27
CA GLN A 263 10.73 -7.34 19.95
C GLN A 263 11.73 -8.41 19.49
N TYR A 264 11.96 -8.54 18.19
CA TYR A 264 13.00 -9.39 17.61
C TYR A 264 14.38 -9.08 18.21
N THR A 265 14.72 -7.79 18.32
CA THR A 265 16.00 -7.34 18.89
C THR A 265 16.14 -7.70 20.38
N LYS A 266 15.04 -7.72 21.15
CA LYS A 266 15.06 -8.14 22.56
C LYS A 266 15.27 -9.65 22.69
N THR A 267 14.52 -10.46 21.94
CA THR A 267 14.64 -11.93 21.96
C THR A 267 16.02 -12.38 21.46
N LYS A 268 16.53 -11.79 20.38
CA LYS A 268 17.88 -12.04 19.85
C LYS A 268 18.96 -11.75 20.89
N LYS A 269 18.87 -10.62 21.61
CA LYS A 269 19.82 -10.27 22.69
C LYS A 269 19.81 -11.27 23.85
N PHE A 270 18.64 -11.81 24.19
CA PHE A 270 18.51 -12.83 25.25
C PHE A 270 19.06 -14.19 24.81
N LYS A 271 18.72 -14.64 23.60
CA LYS A 271 19.11 -15.96 23.07
C LYS A 271 20.58 -16.02 22.64
N MET A 272 21.15 -14.96 22.07
CA MET A 272 22.55 -14.93 21.57
C MET A 272 23.61 -15.50 22.54
N PRO A 273 23.64 -15.15 23.84
CA PRO A 273 24.62 -15.73 24.77
C PRO A 273 24.42 -17.23 25.03
N ILE A 274 23.24 -17.78 24.77
CA ILE A 274 22.91 -19.20 25.00
C ILE A 274 23.49 -20.09 23.89
N TYR A 275 23.51 -19.58 22.65
CA TYR A 275 23.96 -20.30 21.45
C TYR A 275 25.45 -20.09 21.12
N LYS A 276 26.24 -19.50 22.02
CA LYS A 276 27.70 -19.35 21.85
C LYS A 276 28.45 -20.62 22.24
#